data_AF-A0A8C5EPI3-F1
#
_entry.id   AF-A0A8C5EPI3-F1
#
_cell.length_a   1.000
_cell.length_b   1.000
_cell.length_c   1.000
_cell.angle_alpha   90.00
_cell.angle_beta   90.00
_cell.angle_gamma   90.00
#
_symmetry.space_group_name_H-M   'P 1'
#
loop_
_entity.id
_entity.type
_entity.pdbx_description
1 polymer ?
#
loop_
_entity_poly.entity_id
_entity_poly.type
_entity_poly.pdbx_seq_one_letter_code
_entity_poly.pdbx_strand_id
1 'polypeptide(L)'
;GGVRGGRSLPSAKCLHDVESGRGAMNSAGLPSGAGAVDRKQGARLSLLGKPLTYSAQSGRRNARYRRLQNYLYNVLERPREWAFIYHAFVFILVFGCLILSVFSTIPAHQEFSSHCLLIVEFVMIVVFGLEYIIRIWSAGCCCRYRGWQGRLRFARKPFCIIDIIVLIASVAVVSAGSQGNIFATSALRSLRFLQILRMVRMDRRGGTWKLLGSVVYAHSKELVTAWYIGFLVLIFSSFLVYLVEKEFNKEFATYADALWWGTITLTTIGYGDMTPQTWTGRLLSACFALLGISFFALPAGILGSGFALKVQEQHRQKHFEKRRNPAASLIQAAWRLYSTDGARPYLRATWHHYQSSLSPLRHVSPPSPHHPPLPHPPTITN
;
A
#
# COMPACT_ATOMS: atom_id res chain seq x y z
N GLY A 1 -45.22 23.82 -26.45
CA GLY A 1 -45.24 25.29 -26.27
C GLY A 1 -44.52 25.65 -24.98
N GLY A 2 -43.64 26.66 -25.04
CA GLY A 2 -42.92 27.31 -23.92
C GLY A 2 -41.71 26.52 -23.41
N VAL A 3 -40.43 26.76 -23.75
CA VAL A 3 -39.60 27.97 -23.93
C VAL A 3 -39.35 28.77 -22.64
N ARG A 4 -38.16 28.55 -22.04
CA ARG A 4 -37.21 29.47 -21.36
C ARG A 4 -36.21 28.59 -20.59
N GLY A 5 -34.90 28.74 -20.62
CA GLY A 5 -34.01 29.73 -21.20
C GLY A 5 -32.67 29.66 -20.45
N GLY A 6 -31.62 29.27 -21.17
CA GLY A 6 -30.20 29.60 -21.00
C GLY A 6 -29.60 29.89 -19.62
N ARG A 7 -28.58 29.10 -19.24
CA ARG A 7 -27.24 29.61 -18.87
C ARG A 7 -26.22 28.48 -18.95
N SER A 8 -25.64 28.33 -20.14
CA SER A 8 -24.35 27.67 -20.36
C SER A 8 -23.24 28.61 -19.85
N LEU A 9 -22.40 28.13 -18.93
CA LEU A 9 -21.18 28.82 -18.52
C LEU A 9 -20.02 28.36 -19.41
N PRO A 10 -19.32 29.28 -20.11
CA PRO A 10 -17.97 29.06 -20.57
C PRO A 10 -17.01 29.87 -19.67
N SER A 11 -16.17 29.21 -18.88
CA SER A 11 -14.98 29.85 -18.30
C SER A 11 -13.96 28.80 -17.85
N ALA A 12 -13.15 28.38 -18.81
CA ALA A 12 -11.87 27.74 -18.57
C ALA A 12 -10.85 28.36 -19.53
N LYS A 13 -10.55 29.64 -19.29
CA LYS A 13 -9.42 30.38 -19.90
C LYS A 13 -8.95 31.43 -18.90
N CYS A 14 -8.06 31.04 -17.98
CA CYS A 14 -7.10 31.95 -17.37
C CYS A 14 -6.09 31.13 -16.55
N LEU A 15 -4.95 30.79 -17.17
CA LEU A 15 -3.61 30.87 -16.57
C LEU A 15 -2.62 30.43 -17.65
N HIS A 16 -2.20 31.46 -18.38
CA HIS A 16 -1.12 31.50 -19.35
C HIS A 16 0.23 31.25 -18.64
N ASP A 17 1.12 30.58 -19.35
CA ASP A 17 2.54 30.93 -19.49
C ASP A 17 3.36 31.27 -18.24
N VAL A 18 4.05 30.27 -17.69
CA VAL A 18 5.41 30.45 -17.13
C VAL A 18 6.23 29.21 -17.49
N GLU A 19 6.39 28.93 -18.78
CA GLU A 19 7.36 27.93 -19.24
C GLU A 19 7.91 28.28 -20.62
N SER A 20 8.34 29.53 -20.80
CA SER A 20 9.21 29.94 -21.91
C SER A 20 10.04 31.14 -21.46
N GLY A 21 11.37 30.99 -21.43
CA GLY A 21 12.26 32.06 -21.00
C GLY A 21 13.48 31.64 -20.20
N ARG A 22 14.13 30.51 -20.54
CA ARG A 22 15.53 30.23 -20.14
C ARG A 22 16.27 29.51 -21.27
N GLY A 23 16.36 30.18 -22.40
CA GLY A 23 17.27 29.83 -23.50
C GLY A 23 17.80 31.13 -24.08
N ALA A 24 19.12 31.18 -24.30
CA ALA A 24 19.88 32.30 -24.85
C ALA A 24 20.15 33.49 -23.91
N MET A 25 21.34 33.51 -23.29
CA MET A 25 22.30 34.59 -23.53
C MET A 25 23.67 34.27 -22.89
N ASN A 26 24.70 34.45 -23.73
CA ASN A 26 26.11 34.72 -23.44
C ASN A 26 27.09 33.54 -23.36
N SER A 27 27.60 33.21 -24.54
CA SER A 27 29.01 32.89 -24.79
C SER A 27 29.85 34.17 -24.89
N ALA A 28 30.91 34.30 -24.09
CA ALA A 28 32.12 35.10 -24.39
C ALA A 28 33.28 34.61 -23.51
N GLY A 29 34.47 34.43 -24.09
CA GLY A 29 35.56 33.59 -23.58
C GLY A 29 36.64 34.28 -22.74
N LEU A 30 37.35 33.41 -22.00
CA LEU A 30 38.79 33.38 -21.61
C LEU A 30 39.43 34.55 -20.81
N PRO A 31 40.63 34.37 -20.19
CA PRO A 31 41.00 33.41 -19.13
C PRO A 31 41.80 34.10 -17.98
N SER A 32 42.30 33.30 -17.02
CA SER A 32 43.40 33.61 -16.07
C SER A 32 43.08 34.41 -14.80
N GLY A 33 43.72 34.01 -13.69
CA GLY A 33 43.91 34.85 -12.51
C GLY A 33 43.64 34.17 -11.18
N ALA A 34 44.67 33.53 -10.61
CA ALA A 34 44.69 33.04 -9.24
C ALA A 34 44.41 34.15 -8.21
N GLY A 35 43.70 33.83 -7.14
CA GLY A 35 43.40 34.75 -6.05
C GLY A 35 42.43 34.17 -5.03
N ALA A 36 42.89 33.19 -4.26
CA ALA A 36 42.17 32.65 -3.12
C ALA A 36 42.03 33.74 -2.04
N VAL A 37 40.80 34.21 -1.79
CA VAL A 37 40.45 34.93 -0.56
C VAL A 37 39.24 34.24 0.05
N ASP A 38 39.53 33.40 1.03
CA ASP A 38 38.61 32.55 1.78
C ASP A 38 37.72 33.42 2.69
N ARG A 39 36.52 33.76 2.20
CA ARG A 39 35.52 34.52 2.96
C ARG A 39 34.67 33.54 3.77
N LYS A 40 35.09 33.29 5.01
CA LYS A 40 34.41 32.48 6.04
C LYS A 40 32.88 32.70 6.02
N GLN A 41 32.15 31.74 5.44
CA GLN A 41 30.71 31.60 5.62
C GLN A 41 30.45 31.04 7.02
N GLY A 42 29.71 31.78 7.85
CA GLY A 42 29.37 31.40 9.21
C GLY A 42 28.72 30.02 9.28
N ALA A 43 29.41 29.09 9.96
CA ALA A 43 28.90 27.74 10.21
C ALA A 43 27.68 27.81 11.15
N ARG A 44 26.52 27.31 10.70
CA ARG A 44 25.36 27.09 11.57
C ARG A 44 25.66 25.92 12.51
N LEU A 45 25.60 26.18 13.81
CA LEU A 45 25.84 25.22 14.88
C LEU A 45 24.57 24.39 15.16
N SER A 46 24.74 23.10 15.44
CA SER A 46 23.69 22.25 16.01
C SER A 46 23.30 22.73 17.42
N LEU A 47 22.14 22.29 17.94
CA LEU A 47 21.65 22.54 19.30
C LEU A 47 22.64 22.09 20.41
N LEU A 48 23.71 21.39 20.04
CA LEU A 48 24.81 20.93 20.89
C LEU A 48 26.18 21.55 20.52
N GLY A 49 26.21 22.69 19.81
CA GLY A 49 27.44 23.45 19.57
C GLY A 49 28.46 22.83 18.60
N LYS A 50 28.08 21.80 17.82
CA LYS A 50 28.97 21.22 16.79
C LYS A 50 28.71 21.86 15.42
N PRO A 51 29.76 22.24 14.66
CA PRO A 51 29.60 22.83 13.33
C PRO A 51 29.04 21.79 12.36
N LEU A 52 27.85 22.05 11.81
CA LEU A 52 27.27 21.21 10.76
C LEU A 52 27.84 21.64 9.42
N THR A 53 28.91 20.97 8.97
CA THR A 53 29.43 21.09 7.60
C THR A 53 28.48 20.39 6.63
N TYR A 54 27.34 21.02 6.32
CA TYR A 54 26.58 20.63 5.15
C TYR A 54 27.33 21.10 3.91
N SER A 55 28.25 20.25 3.40
CA SER A 55 28.80 20.43 2.06
C SER A 55 27.62 20.61 1.10
N ALA A 56 27.55 21.74 0.39
CA ALA A 56 26.45 22.06 -0.53
C ALA A 56 26.30 20.97 -1.63
N GLN A 57 27.40 20.27 -1.96
CA GLN A 57 27.46 19.10 -2.84
C GLN A 57 26.82 17.84 -2.20
N SER A 58 26.97 17.67 -0.88
CA SER A 58 26.38 16.58 -0.08
C SER A 58 24.88 16.81 0.11
N GLY A 59 24.43 18.06 0.34
CA GLY A 59 23.01 18.42 0.46
C GLY A 59 22.18 18.11 -0.79
N ARG A 60 22.72 18.37 -2.01
CA ARG A 60 22.03 18.07 -3.28
C ARG A 60 21.91 16.56 -3.55
N ARG A 61 22.96 15.79 -3.27
CA ARG A 61 22.94 14.31 -3.38
C ARG A 61 21.97 13.70 -2.37
N ASN A 62 21.94 14.22 -1.14
CA ASN A 62 21.00 13.79 -0.09
C ASN A 62 19.54 14.13 -0.45
N ALA A 63 19.30 15.25 -1.14
CA ALA A 63 17.97 15.61 -1.63
C ALA A 63 17.49 14.70 -2.77
N ARG A 64 18.34 14.41 -3.77
CA ARG A 64 18.00 13.45 -4.86
C ARG A 64 17.80 12.04 -4.31
N TYR A 65 18.67 11.60 -3.40
CA TYR A 65 18.56 10.33 -2.69
C TYR A 65 17.21 10.19 -1.99
N ARG A 66 16.80 11.19 -1.19
CA ARG A 66 15.52 11.15 -0.47
C ARG A 66 14.31 11.21 -1.41
N ARG A 67 14.40 11.95 -2.51
CA ARG A 67 13.35 11.98 -3.54
C ARG A 67 13.18 10.60 -4.17
N LEU A 68 14.28 9.94 -4.58
CA LEU A 68 14.25 8.59 -5.13
C LEU A 68 13.71 7.58 -4.12
N GLN A 69 14.16 7.66 -2.87
CA GLN A 69 13.71 6.79 -1.79
C GLN A 69 12.20 6.92 -1.54
N ASN A 70 11.67 8.14 -1.51
CA ASN A 70 10.24 8.41 -1.36
C ASN A 70 9.44 7.99 -2.60
N TYR A 71 9.99 8.19 -3.81
CA TYR A 71 9.37 7.74 -5.05
C TYR A 71 9.23 6.22 -5.09
N LEU A 72 10.31 5.48 -4.85
CA LEU A 72 10.30 4.01 -4.80
C LEU A 72 9.40 3.49 -3.69
N TYR A 73 9.40 4.12 -2.52
CA TYR A 73 8.48 3.77 -1.44
C TYR A 73 7.02 3.95 -1.86
N ASN A 74 6.70 5.03 -2.57
CA ASN A 74 5.33 5.25 -3.07
C ASN A 74 4.96 4.26 -4.16
N VAL A 75 5.84 3.96 -5.13
CA VAL A 75 5.57 2.97 -6.18
C VAL A 75 5.31 1.59 -5.60
N LEU A 76 6.12 1.17 -4.63
CA LEU A 76 5.97 -0.11 -3.95
C LEU A 76 4.78 -0.07 -2.98
N GLU A 77 4.83 0.71 -1.91
CA GLU A 77 3.81 0.65 -0.86
C GLU A 77 2.45 1.22 -1.30
N ARG A 78 2.45 2.25 -2.15
CA ARG A 78 1.26 3.04 -2.54
C ARG A 78 1.08 3.18 -4.05
N PRO A 79 0.73 2.10 -4.77
CA PRO A 79 0.56 2.19 -6.20
C PRO A 79 -0.47 3.25 -6.57
N ARG A 80 -0.04 4.15 -7.45
CA ARG A 80 -0.87 5.18 -8.07
C ARG A 80 -0.54 5.16 -9.57
N GLU A 81 -1.57 5.29 -10.41
CA GLU A 81 -1.43 5.33 -11.87
C GLU A 81 -0.53 4.18 -12.40
N TRP A 82 0.62 4.52 -12.97
CA TRP A 82 1.60 3.64 -13.61
C TRP A 82 2.22 2.55 -12.73
N ALA A 83 2.23 2.74 -11.40
CA ALA A 83 2.72 1.72 -10.49
C ALA A 83 1.87 0.42 -10.52
N PHE A 84 0.62 0.51 -11.01
CA PHE A 84 -0.24 -0.65 -11.20
C PHE A 84 0.35 -1.68 -12.16
N ILE A 85 1.04 -1.24 -13.22
CA ILE A 85 1.64 -2.14 -14.23
C ILE A 85 2.67 -3.08 -13.58
N TYR A 86 3.50 -2.55 -12.68
CA TYR A 86 4.46 -3.37 -11.94
C TYR A 86 3.79 -4.42 -11.05
N HIS A 87 2.76 -4.04 -10.28
CA HIS A 87 2.05 -5.01 -9.43
C HIS A 87 1.26 -6.03 -10.25
N ALA A 88 0.70 -5.63 -11.39
CA ALA A 88 0.05 -6.53 -12.34
C ALA A 88 1.06 -7.52 -12.95
N PHE A 89 2.26 -7.06 -13.33
CA PHE A 89 3.34 -7.93 -13.78
C PHE A 89 3.75 -8.94 -12.71
N VAL A 90 3.97 -8.49 -11.46
CA VAL A 90 4.29 -9.38 -10.34
C VAL A 90 3.15 -10.38 -10.08
N PHE A 91 1.88 -9.94 -10.19
CA PHE A 91 0.72 -10.81 -10.05
C PHE A 91 0.70 -11.90 -11.12
N ILE A 92 0.87 -11.53 -12.39
CA ILE A 92 0.91 -12.49 -13.51
C ILE A 92 2.07 -13.47 -13.32
N LEU A 93 3.23 -13.01 -12.86
CA LEU A 93 4.38 -13.86 -12.62
C LEU A 93 4.12 -14.88 -11.50
N VAL A 94 3.50 -14.46 -10.38
CA VAL A 94 3.10 -15.37 -9.28
C VAL A 94 2.01 -16.34 -9.74
N PHE A 95 1.01 -15.84 -10.46
CA PHE A 95 -0.12 -16.64 -10.94
C PHE A 95 0.31 -17.67 -11.98
N GLY A 96 1.19 -17.30 -12.91
CA GLY A 96 1.78 -18.22 -13.88
C GLY A 96 2.61 -19.32 -13.20
N CYS A 97 3.35 -18.99 -12.13
CA CYS A 97 4.06 -19.98 -11.32
C CYS A 97 3.09 -20.97 -10.64
N LEU A 98 1.95 -20.48 -10.12
CA LEU A 98 0.90 -21.33 -9.56
C LEU A 98 0.31 -22.28 -10.61
N ILE A 99 0.02 -21.77 -11.81
CA ILE A 99 -0.48 -22.58 -12.93
C ILE A 99 0.53 -23.67 -13.30
N LEU A 100 1.81 -23.32 -13.48
CA LEU A 100 2.87 -24.30 -13.77
C LEU A 100 3.01 -25.34 -12.66
N SER A 101 2.80 -24.95 -11.40
CA SER A 101 2.75 -25.89 -10.28
C SER A 101 1.60 -26.89 -10.41
N VAL A 102 0.41 -26.47 -10.86
CA VAL A 102 -0.71 -27.39 -11.14
C VAL A 102 -0.39 -28.30 -12.33
N PHE A 103 0.20 -27.77 -13.41
CA PHE A 103 0.61 -28.62 -14.54
C PHE A 103 1.69 -29.64 -14.16
N SER A 104 2.55 -29.32 -13.20
CA SER A 104 3.57 -30.24 -12.70
C SER A 104 3.01 -31.45 -11.94
N THR A 105 1.72 -31.47 -11.58
CA THR A 105 1.06 -32.63 -10.96
C THR A 105 0.43 -33.57 -11.99
N ILE A 106 0.33 -33.17 -13.26
CA ILE A 106 -0.22 -33.99 -14.33
C ILE A 106 0.91 -34.82 -14.95
N PRO A 107 0.87 -36.17 -14.92
CA PRO A 107 1.97 -37.02 -15.40
C PRO A 107 2.40 -36.72 -16.83
N ALA A 108 1.44 -36.43 -17.72
CA ALA A 108 1.69 -36.14 -19.13
C ALA A 108 2.54 -34.87 -19.40
N HIS A 109 2.54 -33.91 -18.49
CA HIS A 109 3.27 -32.64 -18.65
C HIS A 109 4.31 -32.42 -17.53
N GLN A 110 4.57 -33.43 -16.72
CA GLN A 110 5.35 -33.30 -15.49
C GLN A 110 6.79 -32.87 -15.74
N GLU A 111 7.50 -33.49 -16.70
CA GLU A 111 8.91 -33.18 -16.95
C GLU A 111 9.10 -31.76 -17.45
N PHE A 112 8.42 -31.38 -18.53
CA PHE A 112 8.47 -30.03 -19.10
C PHE A 112 8.08 -28.96 -18.07
N SER A 113 6.97 -29.17 -17.35
CA SER A 113 6.50 -28.22 -16.35
C SER A 113 7.46 -28.09 -15.17
N SER A 114 8.10 -29.19 -14.74
CA SER A 114 9.08 -29.16 -13.65
C SER A 114 10.34 -28.38 -14.03
N HIS A 115 10.83 -28.52 -15.26
CA HIS A 115 11.95 -27.72 -15.77
C HIS A 115 11.61 -26.24 -15.86
N CYS A 116 10.47 -25.89 -16.45
CA CYS A 116 10.01 -24.50 -16.52
C CYS A 116 9.80 -23.89 -15.12
N LEU A 117 9.23 -24.66 -14.20
CA LEU A 117 8.98 -24.23 -12.81
C LEU A 117 10.28 -23.89 -12.10
N LEU A 118 11.33 -24.70 -12.24
CA LEU A 118 12.64 -24.42 -11.63
C LEU A 118 13.22 -23.08 -12.13
N ILE A 119 13.16 -22.83 -13.45
CA ILE A 119 13.65 -21.58 -14.06
C ILE A 119 12.85 -20.39 -13.53
N VAL A 120 11.51 -20.47 -13.58
CA VAL A 120 10.62 -19.40 -13.11
C VAL A 120 10.81 -19.16 -11.61
N GLU A 121 10.99 -20.21 -10.81
CA GLU A 121 11.19 -20.09 -9.36
C GLU A 121 12.52 -19.43 -9.02
N PHE A 122 13.59 -19.74 -9.75
CA PHE A 122 14.86 -19.02 -9.61
C PHE A 122 14.71 -17.52 -9.94
N VAL A 123 14.08 -17.19 -11.08
CA VAL A 123 13.79 -15.80 -11.46
C VAL A 123 12.97 -15.09 -10.37
N MET A 124 11.97 -15.78 -9.81
CA MET A 124 11.11 -15.26 -8.75
C MET A 124 11.86 -14.95 -7.46
N ILE A 125 12.77 -15.83 -7.05
CA ILE A 125 13.63 -15.61 -5.88
C ILE A 125 14.46 -14.34 -6.07
N VAL A 126 15.06 -14.16 -7.25
CA VAL A 126 15.86 -12.97 -7.56
C VAL A 126 14.98 -11.72 -7.55
N VAL A 127 13.86 -11.73 -8.26
CA VAL A 127 12.94 -10.57 -8.36
C VAL A 127 12.40 -10.19 -6.97
N PHE A 128 11.95 -11.16 -6.16
CA PHE A 128 11.40 -10.86 -4.83
C PHE A 128 12.45 -10.57 -3.77
N GLY A 129 13.63 -11.18 -3.85
CA GLY A 129 14.76 -10.82 -3.01
C GLY A 129 15.14 -9.36 -3.23
N LEU A 130 15.28 -8.93 -4.49
CA LEU A 130 15.55 -7.54 -4.84
C LEU A 130 14.41 -6.61 -4.42
N GLU A 131 13.15 -6.98 -4.68
CA GLU A 131 11.99 -6.19 -4.25
C GLU A 131 11.98 -5.99 -2.73
N TYR A 132 12.22 -7.05 -1.95
CA TYR A 132 12.25 -7.00 -0.49
C TYR A 132 13.37 -6.09 0.04
N ILE A 133 14.58 -6.19 -0.54
CA ILE A 133 15.72 -5.33 -0.19
C ILE A 133 15.39 -3.86 -0.50
N ILE A 134 14.90 -3.57 -1.70
CA ILE A 134 14.52 -2.21 -2.12
C ILE A 134 13.38 -1.68 -1.24
N ARG A 135 12.44 -2.52 -0.81
CA ARG A 135 11.34 -2.13 0.08
C ARG A 135 11.84 -1.74 1.47
N ILE A 136 12.71 -2.54 2.09
CA ILE A 136 13.31 -2.19 3.40
C ILE A 136 14.16 -0.92 3.29
N TRP A 137 14.92 -0.79 2.20
CA TRP A 137 15.74 0.39 1.97
C TRP A 137 14.90 1.65 1.77
N SER A 138 13.84 1.57 0.95
CA SER A 138 12.95 2.68 0.67
C SER A 138 12.11 3.11 1.87
N ALA A 139 11.76 2.19 2.79
CA ALA A 139 11.04 2.49 4.03
C ALA A 139 11.75 3.53 4.92
N GLY A 140 13.07 3.69 4.77
CA GLY A 140 13.84 4.74 5.46
C GLY A 140 13.51 6.19 5.06
N CYS A 141 12.65 6.42 4.06
CA CYS A 141 12.16 7.76 3.71
C CYS A 141 11.22 8.32 4.78
N CYS A 142 10.51 7.46 5.50
CA CYS A 142 9.61 7.87 6.57
C CYS A 142 10.40 8.15 7.85
N CYS A 143 10.12 9.29 8.48
CA CYS A 143 10.78 9.69 9.74
C CYS A 143 10.61 8.64 10.85
N ARG A 144 9.51 7.86 10.83
CA ARG A 144 9.21 6.79 11.81
C ARG A 144 10.08 5.54 11.68
N TYR A 145 10.69 5.29 10.52
CA TYR A 145 11.51 4.10 10.25
C TYR A 145 12.97 4.47 9.96
N ARG A 146 13.43 5.62 10.49
CA ARG A 146 14.81 6.09 10.29
C ARG A 146 15.80 5.28 11.14
N GLY A 147 16.98 5.00 10.57
CA GLY A 147 18.02 4.20 11.22
C GLY A 147 17.76 2.69 11.20
N TRP A 148 18.69 1.91 11.76
CA TRP A 148 18.64 0.45 11.77
C TRP A 148 17.45 -0.10 12.56
N GLN A 149 17.21 0.44 13.77
CA GLN A 149 16.08 0.04 14.62
C GLN A 149 14.72 0.36 13.96
N GLY A 150 14.63 1.48 13.23
CA GLY A 150 13.44 1.85 12.49
C GLY A 150 13.13 0.89 11.34
N ARG A 151 14.16 0.44 10.60
CA ARG A 151 14.02 -0.56 9.54
C ARG A 151 13.65 -1.93 10.08
N LEU A 152 14.24 -2.36 11.20
CA LEU A 152 13.86 -3.63 11.85
C LEU A 152 12.39 -3.62 12.32
N ARG A 153 11.93 -2.48 12.83
CA ARG A 153 10.51 -2.28 13.18
C ARG A 153 9.60 -2.42 11.96
N PHE A 154 10.04 -1.98 10.77
CA PHE A 154 9.30 -2.17 9.53
C PHE A 154 9.28 -3.63 9.09
N ALA A 155 10.41 -4.34 9.18
CA ALA A 155 10.52 -5.76 8.83
C ALA A 155 9.64 -6.67 9.71
N ARG A 156 9.37 -6.29 10.97
CA ARG A 156 8.48 -7.02 11.89
C ARG A 156 6.98 -6.88 11.60
N LYS A 157 6.58 -6.19 10.53
CA LYS A 157 5.17 -6.19 10.10
C LYS A 157 4.77 -7.57 9.57
N PRO A 158 3.52 -8.02 9.79
CA PRO A 158 3.10 -9.39 9.46
C PRO A 158 3.31 -9.73 7.98
N PHE A 159 2.98 -8.83 7.05
CA PHE A 159 3.21 -9.07 5.61
C PHE A 159 4.69 -9.09 5.22
N CYS A 160 5.55 -8.32 5.89
CA CYS A 160 6.99 -8.39 5.66
C CYS A 160 7.57 -9.70 6.19
N ILE A 161 7.05 -10.21 7.32
CA ILE A 161 7.40 -11.52 7.87
C ILE A 161 6.98 -12.65 6.91
N ILE A 162 5.77 -12.59 6.36
CA ILE A 162 5.32 -13.57 5.35
C ILE A 162 6.23 -13.54 4.13
N ASP A 163 6.61 -12.36 3.63
CA ASP A 163 7.48 -12.23 2.45
C ASP A 163 8.87 -12.85 2.69
N ILE A 164 9.48 -12.63 3.86
CA ILE A 164 10.79 -13.23 4.18
C ILE A 164 10.70 -14.74 4.43
N ILE A 165 9.64 -15.23 5.08
CA ILE A 165 9.42 -16.68 5.27
C ILE A 165 9.30 -17.36 3.91
N VAL A 166 8.49 -16.79 3.02
CA VAL A 166 8.28 -17.31 1.67
C VAL A 166 9.58 -17.25 0.85
N LEU A 167 10.36 -16.17 0.95
CA LEU A 167 11.65 -16.06 0.27
C LEU A 167 12.64 -17.12 0.77
N ILE A 168 12.79 -17.30 2.09
CA ILE A 168 13.68 -18.31 2.69
C ILE A 168 13.26 -19.72 2.27
N ALA A 169 11.97 -20.02 2.36
CA ALA A 169 11.46 -21.32 1.93
C ALA A 169 11.74 -21.58 0.45
N SER A 170 11.57 -20.57 -0.41
CA SER A 170 11.84 -20.70 -1.85
C SER A 170 13.32 -20.94 -2.16
N VAL A 171 14.22 -20.25 -1.45
CA VAL A 171 15.67 -20.48 -1.57
C VAL A 171 16.03 -21.90 -1.12
N ALA A 172 15.48 -22.35 0.01
CA ALA A 172 15.72 -23.70 0.52
C ALA A 172 15.27 -24.78 -0.48
N VAL A 173 14.09 -24.59 -1.10
CA VAL A 173 13.56 -25.46 -2.16
C VAL A 173 14.55 -25.57 -3.33
N VAL A 174 14.96 -24.44 -3.90
CA VAL A 174 15.86 -24.44 -5.06
C VAL A 174 17.23 -25.04 -4.72
N SER A 175 17.77 -24.74 -3.53
CA SER A 175 19.06 -25.30 -3.09
C SER A 175 19.01 -26.81 -2.88
N ALA A 176 17.91 -27.33 -2.31
CA ALA A 176 17.76 -28.76 -2.05
C ALA A 176 17.49 -29.55 -3.34
N GLY A 177 16.81 -28.95 -4.32
CA GLY A 177 16.60 -29.53 -5.65
C GLY A 177 17.89 -29.69 -6.45
N SER A 178 18.85 -28.77 -6.28
CA SER A 178 20.14 -28.85 -6.98
C SER A 178 21.07 -29.95 -6.47
N GLN A 179 20.89 -30.45 -5.25
CA GLN A 179 21.79 -31.44 -4.64
C GLN A 179 21.35 -32.89 -4.88
N GLY A 180 20.31 -33.13 -5.69
CA GLY A 180 19.90 -34.49 -6.11
C GLY A 180 19.42 -35.41 -4.99
N ASN A 181 19.23 -34.90 -3.77
CA ASN A 181 18.82 -35.70 -2.63
C ASN A 181 17.41 -36.26 -2.83
N ILE A 182 17.26 -37.58 -2.82
CA ILE A 182 15.99 -38.26 -3.14
C ILE A 182 14.91 -37.91 -2.10
N PHE A 183 15.29 -37.73 -0.82
CA PHE A 183 14.41 -37.20 0.22
C PHE A 183 13.95 -35.75 -0.02
N ALA A 184 14.77 -34.95 -0.71
CA ALA A 184 14.39 -33.59 -1.08
C ALA A 184 13.24 -33.61 -2.08
N THR A 185 13.19 -34.56 -3.03
CA THR A 185 12.13 -34.58 -4.06
C THR A 185 10.70 -34.62 -3.50
N SER A 186 10.47 -35.42 -2.45
CA SER A 186 9.17 -35.49 -1.75
C SER A 186 8.88 -34.21 -0.95
N ALA A 187 9.87 -33.68 -0.22
CA ALA A 187 9.71 -32.44 0.53
C ALA A 187 9.48 -31.22 -0.38
N LEU A 188 10.16 -31.17 -1.52
CA LEU A 188 10.02 -30.14 -2.55
C LEU A 188 8.59 -30.12 -3.13
N ARG A 189 7.95 -31.29 -3.26
CA ARG A 189 6.54 -31.39 -3.68
C ARG A 189 5.60 -30.73 -2.69
N SER A 190 5.79 -30.93 -1.38
CA SER A 190 4.99 -30.29 -0.34
C SER A 190 5.27 -28.79 -0.21
N LEU A 191 6.52 -28.36 -0.44
CA LEU A 191 6.90 -26.96 -0.40
C LEU A 191 6.33 -26.15 -1.59
N ARG A 192 5.87 -26.81 -2.67
CA ARG A 192 5.07 -26.16 -3.72
C ARG A 192 3.79 -25.54 -3.16
N PHE A 193 3.22 -26.10 -2.09
CA PHE A 193 2.06 -25.50 -1.42
C PHE A 193 2.37 -24.12 -0.80
N LEU A 194 3.62 -23.87 -0.39
CA LEU A 194 4.06 -22.55 0.10
C LEU A 194 4.03 -21.48 -1.00
N GLN A 195 3.96 -21.87 -2.28
CA GLN A 195 3.81 -20.94 -3.39
C GLN A 195 2.44 -20.24 -3.35
N ILE A 196 1.40 -20.89 -2.80
CA ILE A 196 0.09 -20.26 -2.59
C ILE A 196 0.22 -19.07 -1.61
N LEU A 197 1.11 -19.16 -0.62
CA LEU A 197 1.39 -18.04 0.29
C LEU A 197 1.97 -16.81 -0.43
N ARG A 198 2.59 -16.97 -1.61
CA ARG A 198 3.04 -15.83 -2.45
C ARG A 198 1.87 -15.00 -2.97
N MET A 199 0.66 -15.56 -3.08
CA MET A 199 -0.53 -14.81 -3.47
C MET A 199 -1.05 -13.95 -2.31
N VAL A 200 -0.94 -14.42 -1.07
CA VAL A 200 -1.40 -13.71 0.14
C VAL A 200 -0.68 -12.36 0.30
N ARG A 201 0.60 -12.27 -0.08
CA ARG A 201 1.37 -11.02 0.03
C ARG A 201 0.97 -9.94 -1.00
N MET A 202 0.12 -10.27 -1.99
CA MET A 202 -0.45 -9.29 -2.92
C MET A 202 -1.29 -8.24 -2.17
N ASP A 203 -1.91 -8.60 -1.04
CA ASP A 203 -2.55 -7.65 -0.13
C ASP A 203 -1.52 -7.00 0.83
N ARG A 204 -0.63 -6.18 0.29
CA ARG A 204 0.51 -5.59 1.03
C ARG A 204 0.12 -4.76 2.26
N ARG A 205 -1.06 -4.15 2.30
CA ARG A 205 -1.49 -3.30 3.43
C ARG A 205 -2.50 -3.97 4.37
N GLY A 206 -2.94 -5.17 4.03
CA GLY A 206 -4.08 -5.84 4.67
C GLY A 206 -5.33 -4.98 4.59
N GLY A 207 -5.50 -4.21 3.52
CA GLY A 207 -6.63 -3.29 3.37
C GLY A 207 -7.93 -4.08 3.27
N THR A 208 -7.90 -5.14 2.47
CA THR A 208 -9.03 -6.07 2.29
C THR A 208 -9.34 -6.78 3.59
N TRP A 209 -8.32 -7.32 4.29
CA TRP A 209 -8.52 -7.98 5.59
C TRP A 209 -9.05 -7.05 6.67
N LYS A 210 -8.58 -5.80 6.73
CA LYS A 210 -9.12 -4.79 7.66
C LYS A 210 -10.55 -4.41 7.33
N LEU A 211 -10.86 -4.26 6.04
CA LEU A 211 -12.20 -3.94 5.58
C LEU A 211 -13.17 -5.08 5.95
N LEU A 212 -12.82 -6.31 5.56
CA LEU A 212 -13.56 -7.53 5.86
C LEU A 212 -13.75 -7.70 7.36
N GLY A 213 -12.66 -7.68 8.14
CA GLY A 213 -12.72 -7.82 9.59
C GLY A 213 -13.58 -6.75 10.26
N SER A 214 -13.57 -5.51 9.74
CA SER A 214 -14.42 -4.46 10.27
C SER A 214 -15.90 -4.61 9.88
N VAL A 215 -16.23 -5.19 8.72
CA VAL A 215 -17.63 -5.52 8.37
C VAL A 215 -18.12 -6.70 9.21
N VAL A 216 -17.31 -7.77 9.31
CA VAL A 216 -17.60 -8.95 10.15
C VAL A 216 -17.79 -8.56 11.61
N TYR A 217 -16.93 -7.69 12.15
CA TYR A 217 -17.05 -7.22 13.53
C TYR A 217 -18.33 -6.41 13.75
N ALA A 218 -18.67 -5.51 12.81
CA ALA A 218 -19.88 -4.70 12.88
C ALA A 218 -21.17 -5.56 12.90
N HIS A 219 -21.20 -6.62 12.09
CA HIS A 219 -22.33 -7.55 11.99
C HIS A 219 -22.10 -8.87 12.73
N SER A 220 -21.22 -8.87 13.74
CA SER A 220 -20.80 -10.11 14.43
C SER A 220 -21.95 -10.82 15.13
N LYS A 221 -22.87 -10.06 15.75
CA LYS A 221 -24.06 -10.63 16.41
C LYS A 221 -24.99 -11.32 15.43
N GLU A 222 -25.27 -10.68 14.28
CA GLU A 222 -26.13 -11.24 13.23
C GLU A 222 -25.51 -12.50 12.62
N LEU A 223 -24.20 -12.48 12.35
CA LEU A 223 -23.46 -13.62 11.83
C LEU A 223 -23.45 -14.79 12.82
N VAL A 224 -23.15 -14.54 14.10
CA VAL A 224 -23.14 -15.58 15.14
C VAL A 224 -24.52 -16.20 15.29
N THR A 225 -25.58 -15.40 15.30
CA THR A 225 -26.96 -15.93 15.37
C THR A 225 -27.30 -16.79 14.16
N ALA A 226 -26.96 -16.35 12.94
CA ALA A 226 -27.20 -17.14 11.73
C ALA A 226 -26.44 -18.46 11.74
N TRP A 227 -25.16 -18.45 12.11
CA TRP A 227 -24.34 -19.65 12.25
C TRP A 227 -24.86 -20.60 13.34
N TYR A 228 -25.23 -20.05 14.50
CA TYR A 228 -25.77 -20.84 15.60
C TYR A 228 -27.06 -21.57 15.21
N ILE A 229 -28.03 -20.85 14.64
CA ILE A 229 -29.30 -21.44 14.22
C ILE A 229 -29.09 -22.41 13.05
N GLY A 230 -28.25 -22.04 12.06
CA GLY A 230 -27.91 -22.92 10.94
C GLY A 230 -27.27 -24.23 11.39
N PHE A 231 -26.32 -24.16 12.33
CA PHE A 231 -25.69 -25.36 12.89
C PHE A 231 -26.66 -26.20 13.71
N LEU A 232 -27.56 -25.58 14.48
CA LEU A 232 -28.62 -26.28 15.20
C LEU A 232 -29.51 -27.06 14.22
N VAL A 233 -29.98 -26.40 13.15
CA VAL A 233 -30.78 -27.02 12.09
C VAL A 233 -30.03 -28.18 11.41
N LEU A 234 -28.73 -28.02 11.13
CA LEU A 234 -27.88 -29.07 10.57
C LEU A 234 -27.86 -30.32 11.48
N ILE A 235 -27.52 -30.15 12.76
CA ILE A 235 -27.44 -31.26 13.71
C ILE A 235 -28.79 -31.97 13.86
N PHE A 236 -29.89 -31.22 14.02
CA PHE A 236 -31.23 -31.77 14.15
C PHE A 236 -31.70 -32.48 12.87
N SER A 237 -31.50 -31.88 11.71
CA SER A 237 -31.89 -32.45 10.42
C SER A 237 -31.15 -33.76 10.15
N SER A 238 -29.82 -33.77 10.29
CA SER A 238 -29.01 -34.97 10.11
C SER A 238 -29.38 -36.08 11.08
N PHE A 239 -29.68 -35.74 12.35
CA PHE A 239 -30.07 -36.73 13.35
C PHE A 239 -31.44 -37.36 13.06
N LEU A 240 -32.45 -36.56 12.71
CA LEU A 240 -33.78 -37.07 12.41
C LEU A 240 -33.80 -37.92 11.13
N VAL A 241 -33.11 -37.47 10.09
CA VAL A 241 -33.00 -38.23 8.84
C VAL A 241 -32.21 -39.52 9.07
N TYR A 242 -31.13 -39.50 9.86
CA TYR A 242 -30.42 -40.71 10.27
C TYR A 242 -31.33 -41.72 10.96
N LEU A 243 -32.11 -41.29 11.97
CA LEU A 243 -32.99 -42.20 12.70
C LEU A 243 -34.02 -42.88 11.79
N VAL A 244 -34.50 -42.17 10.78
CA VAL A 244 -35.51 -42.68 9.83
C VAL A 244 -34.87 -43.56 8.75
N GLU A 245 -33.69 -43.19 8.24
CA GLU A 245 -33.08 -43.87 7.10
C GLU A 245 -32.15 -45.02 7.49
N LYS A 246 -31.61 -45.07 8.73
CA LYS A 246 -30.60 -46.07 9.14
C LYS A 246 -31.01 -47.53 8.92
N GLU A 247 -32.31 -47.83 8.96
CA GLU A 247 -32.83 -49.21 8.84
C GLU A 247 -33.13 -49.59 7.39
N PHE A 248 -33.34 -48.60 6.52
CA PHE A 248 -33.79 -48.80 5.13
C PHE A 248 -32.73 -48.47 4.10
N ASN A 249 -31.75 -47.63 4.44
CA ASN A 249 -30.71 -47.17 3.54
C ASN A 249 -29.31 -47.40 4.14
N LYS A 250 -28.49 -48.18 3.42
CA LYS A 250 -27.10 -48.45 3.80
C LYS A 250 -26.18 -47.23 3.64
N GLU A 251 -26.60 -46.20 2.89
CA GLU A 251 -25.88 -44.93 2.75
C GLU A 251 -25.85 -44.15 4.08
N PHE A 252 -26.86 -44.33 4.93
CA PHE A 252 -26.95 -43.71 6.26
C PHE A 252 -26.50 -44.68 7.36
N ALA A 253 -25.35 -45.34 7.18
CA ALA A 253 -24.84 -46.33 8.12
C ALA A 253 -24.45 -45.71 9.47
N THR A 254 -23.79 -44.54 9.45
CA THR A 254 -23.36 -43.83 10.64
C THR A 254 -23.97 -42.43 10.72
N TYR A 255 -23.99 -41.86 11.93
CA TYR A 255 -24.39 -40.47 12.12
C TYR A 255 -23.45 -39.49 11.37
N ALA A 256 -22.18 -39.86 11.16
CA ALA A 256 -21.24 -39.06 10.38
C ALA A 256 -21.66 -38.95 8.90
N ASP A 257 -22.19 -40.04 8.32
CA ASP A 257 -22.70 -40.04 6.94
C ASP A 257 -23.93 -39.13 6.80
N ALA A 258 -24.82 -39.16 7.80
CA ALA A 258 -25.96 -38.24 7.85
C ALA A 258 -25.56 -36.76 8.03
N LEU A 259 -24.48 -36.49 8.77
CA LEU A 259 -23.90 -35.15 8.89
C LEU A 259 -23.25 -34.67 7.58
N TRP A 260 -22.57 -35.57 6.87
CA TRP A 260 -22.06 -35.29 5.52
C TRP A 260 -23.20 -34.92 4.58
N TRP A 261 -24.23 -35.76 4.50
CA TRP A 261 -25.43 -35.51 3.71
C TRP A 261 -26.09 -34.16 4.06
N GLY A 262 -26.29 -33.90 5.35
CA GLY A 262 -26.91 -32.66 5.83
C GLY A 262 -26.07 -31.43 5.44
N THR A 263 -24.75 -31.52 5.54
CA THR A 263 -23.84 -30.43 5.15
C THR A 263 -23.97 -30.14 3.66
N ILE A 264 -23.83 -31.17 2.80
CA ILE A 264 -23.90 -31.04 1.34
C ILE A 264 -25.28 -30.54 0.87
N THR A 265 -26.34 -30.93 1.56
CA THR A 265 -27.72 -30.52 1.26
C THR A 265 -27.98 -29.07 1.69
N LEU A 266 -27.65 -28.70 2.92
CA LEU A 266 -27.91 -27.35 3.45
C LEU A 266 -27.01 -26.28 2.81
N THR A 267 -25.82 -26.64 2.36
CA THR A 267 -24.96 -25.75 1.57
C THR A 267 -25.32 -25.75 0.08
N THR A 268 -26.40 -26.41 -0.34
CA THR A 268 -26.88 -26.46 -1.73
C THR A 268 -25.87 -27.03 -2.74
N ILE A 269 -24.93 -27.88 -2.29
CA ILE A 269 -23.96 -28.54 -3.19
C ILE A 269 -24.65 -29.70 -3.91
N GLY A 270 -25.31 -30.57 -3.15
CA GLY A 270 -26.14 -31.66 -3.70
C GLY A 270 -25.40 -32.63 -4.62
N TYR A 271 -24.32 -33.27 -4.14
CA TYR A 271 -23.59 -34.27 -4.94
C TYR A 271 -24.46 -35.44 -5.41
N GLY A 272 -25.48 -35.83 -4.64
CA GLY A 272 -26.40 -36.92 -4.96
C GLY A 272 -25.83 -38.32 -4.66
N ASP A 273 -24.70 -38.39 -3.94
CA ASP A 273 -24.06 -39.61 -3.47
C ASP A 273 -24.83 -40.30 -2.32
N MET A 274 -25.54 -39.52 -1.51
CA MET A 274 -26.41 -40.02 -0.44
C MET A 274 -27.76 -39.32 -0.51
N THR A 275 -28.85 -40.08 -0.52
CA THR A 275 -30.22 -39.50 -0.58
C THR A 275 -31.23 -40.29 0.26
N PRO A 276 -32.14 -39.61 0.98
CA PRO A 276 -33.19 -40.30 1.74
C PRO A 276 -34.13 -41.05 0.79
N GLN A 277 -34.32 -42.35 1.04
CA GLN A 277 -35.16 -43.20 0.20
C GLN A 277 -36.58 -43.34 0.74
N THR A 278 -36.75 -43.27 2.06
CA THR A 278 -38.05 -43.38 2.69
C THR A 278 -38.89 -42.12 2.45
N TRP A 279 -40.21 -42.27 2.36
CA TRP A 279 -41.11 -41.12 2.21
C TRP A 279 -41.00 -40.15 3.40
N THR A 280 -40.91 -40.69 4.62
CA THR A 280 -40.72 -39.92 5.86
C THR A 280 -39.40 -39.17 5.87
N GLY A 281 -38.30 -39.82 5.46
CA GLY A 281 -36.99 -39.19 5.33
C GLY A 281 -37.02 -38.06 4.31
N ARG A 282 -37.61 -38.28 3.12
CA ARG A 282 -37.77 -37.24 2.10
C ARG A 282 -38.59 -36.04 2.59
N LEU A 283 -39.69 -36.28 3.30
CA LEU A 283 -40.52 -35.21 3.87
C LEU A 283 -39.75 -34.38 4.91
N LEU A 284 -39.04 -35.06 5.83
CA LEU A 284 -38.19 -34.39 6.83
C LEU A 284 -37.07 -33.59 6.15
N SER A 285 -36.36 -34.20 5.21
CA SER A 285 -35.31 -33.55 4.43
C SER A 285 -35.83 -32.34 3.67
N ALA A 286 -37.01 -32.41 3.05
CA ALA A 286 -37.60 -31.27 2.35
C ALA A 286 -37.92 -30.11 3.30
N CYS A 287 -38.50 -30.41 4.47
CA CYS A 287 -38.82 -29.40 5.49
C CYS A 287 -37.56 -28.71 6.03
N PHE A 288 -36.56 -29.49 6.43
CA PHE A 288 -35.30 -28.96 6.95
C PHE A 288 -34.44 -28.30 5.89
N ALA A 289 -34.49 -28.74 4.63
CA ALA A 289 -33.78 -28.06 3.54
C ALA A 289 -34.28 -26.62 3.36
N LEU A 290 -35.61 -26.40 3.34
CA LEU A 290 -36.18 -25.05 3.21
C LEU A 290 -35.71 -24.11 4.34
N LEU A 291 -35.70 -24.62 5.58
CA LEU A 291 -35.26 -23.86 6.75
C LEU A 291 -33.74 -23.64 6.73
N GLY A 292 -32.95 -24.71 6.57
CA GLY A 292 -31.50 -24.66 6.70
C GLY A 292 -30.82 -23.89 5.57
N ILE A 293 -31.27 -24.02 4.32
CA ILE A 293 -30.73 -23.26 3.18
C ILE A 293 -30.86 -21.75 3.44
N SER A 294 -31.99 -21.32 4.00
CA SER A 294 -32.22 -19.92 4.35
C SER A 294 -31.17 -19.41 5.33
N PHE A 295 -30.88 -20.15 6.40
CA PHE A 295 -29.88 -19.75 7.41
C PHE A 295 -28.44 -19.80 6.89
N PHE A 296 -28.08 -20.78 6.06
CA PHE A 296 -26.74 -20.85 5.45
C PHE A 296 -26.50 -19.77 4.39
N ALA A 297 -27.55 -19.24 3.76
CA ALA A 297 -27.46 -18.13 2.82
C ALA A 297 -27.32 -16.75 3.51
N LEU A 298 -27.79 -16.60 4.76
CA LEU A 298 -27.79 -15.31 5.49
C LEU A 298 -26.40 -14.68 5.63
N PRO A 299 -25.31 -15.39 6.00
CA PRO A 299 -23.99 -14.78 6.11
C PRO A 299 -23.52 -14.06 4.84
N ALA A 300 -23.81 -14.63 3.65
CA ALA A 300 -23.48 -13.99 2.39
C ALA A 300 -24.28 -12.69 2.18
N GLY A 301 -25.59 -12.71 2.50
CA GLY A 301 -26.45 -11.53 2.41
C GLY A 301 -26.09 -10.41 3.40
N ILE A 302 -25.78 -10.77 4.65
CA ILE A 302 -25.35 -9.83 5.70
C ILE A 302 -24.01 -9.19 5.32
N LEU A 303 -23.03 -9.98 4.86
CA LEU A 303 -21.76 -9.43 4.43
C LEU A 303 -21.91 -8.56 3.18
N GLY A 304 -22.69 -8.99 2.20
CA GLY A 304 -22.95 -8.24 0.96
C GLY A 304 -23.58 -6.86 1.23
N SER A 305 -24.63 -6.82 2.05
CA SER A 305 -25.26 -5.56 2.48
C SER A 305 -24.32 -4.70 3.34
N GLY A 306 -23.56 -5.31 4.25
CA GLY A 306 -22.56 -4.61 5.07
C GLY A 306 -21.45 -3.95 4.23
N PHE A 307 -20.97 -4.60 3.16
CA PHE A 307 -20.03 -4.00 2.22
C PHE A 307 -20.67 -2.84 1.45
N ALA A 308 -21.90 -3.00 0.95
CA ALA A 308 -22.60 -1.95 0.20
C ALA A 308 -22.79 -0.68 1.06
N LEU A 309 -23.28 -0.83 2.30
CA LEU A 309 -23.45 0.27 3.25
C LEU A 309 -22.13 0.96 3.56
N LYS A 310 -21.05 0.19 3.72
CA LYS A 310 -19.72 0.74 4.02
C LYS A 310 -19.13 1.51 2.85
N VAL A 311 -19.34 1.06 1.62
CA VAL A 311 -18.93 1.79 0.41
C VAL A 311 -19.72 3.11 0.30
N GLN A 312 -21.03 3.08 0.57
CA GLN A 312 -21.87 4.27 0.56
C GLN A 312 -21.41 5.29 1.63
N GLU A 313 -21.11 4.83 2.84
CA GLU A 313 -20.61 5.68 3.92
C GLU A 313 -19.22 6.27 3.59
N GLN A 314 -18.33 5.49 2.99
CA GLN A 314 -17.04 5.99 2.51
C GLN A 314 -17.20 7.06 1.43
N HIS A 315 -18.17 6.92 0.53
CA HIS A 315 -18.45 7.94 -0.47
C HIS A 315 -18.87 9.26 0.20
N ARG A 316 -19.75 9.20 1.21
CA ARG A 316 -20.17 10.36 2.00
C ARG A 316 -19.00 11.02 2.73
N GLN A 317 -18.11 10.23 3.34
CA GLN A 317 -16.92 10.73 4.03
C GLN A 317 -15.92 11.40 3.08
N LYS A 318 -15.72 10.87 1.87
CA LYS A 318 -14.87 11.52 0.85
C LYS A 318 -15.34 12.93 0.51
N HIS A 319 -16.65 13.20 0.50
CA HIS A 319 -17.18 14.56 0.32
C HIS A 319 -16.80 15.49 1.47
N PHE A 320 -16.83 15.01 2.72
CA PHE A 320 -16.36 15.78 3.87
C PHE A 320 -14.84 15.98 3.88
N GLU A 321 -14.05 14.96 3.52
CA GLU A 321 -12.59 15.06 3.46
C GLU A 321 -12.12 16.08 2.42
N LYS A 322 -12.81 16.18 1.28
CA LYS A 322 -12.55 17.23 0.28
C LYS A 322 -12.71 18.64 0.86
N ARG A 323 -13.60 18.84 1.85
CA ARG A 323 -13.80 20.13 2.54
C ARG A 323 -12.75 20.42 3.62
N ARG A 324 -12.06 19.39 4.13
CA ARG A 324 -11.04 19.54 5.18
C ARG A 324 -9.84 20.37 4.71
N ASN A 325 -9.38 20.19 3.46
CA ASN A 325 -8.24 20.93 2.93
C ASN A 325 -8.52 22.45 2.79
N PRO A 326 -9.64 22.89 2.18
CA PRO A 326 -10.03 24.30 2.19
C PRO A 326 -10.15 24.90 3.59
N ALA A 327 -10.75 24.17 4.55
CA ALA A 327 -10.88 24.64 5.92
C ALA A 327 -9.51 24.85 6.59
N ALA A 328 -8.59 23.89 6.43
CA ALA A 328 -7.23 24.02 6.93
C ALA A 328 -6.49 25.21 6.28
N SER A 329 -6.64 25.40 4.97
CA SER A 329 -6.06 26.55 4.25
C SER A 329 -6.61 27.88 4.77
N LEU A 330 -7.91 27.96 5.06
CA LEU A 330 -8.55 29.16 5.61
C LEU A 330 -7.98 29.51 6.99
N ILE A 331 -7.88 28.53 7.89
CA ILE A 331 -7.30 28.73 9.23
C ILE A 331 -5.85 29.22 9.13
N GLN A 332 -5.05 28.58 8.26
CA GLN A 332 -3.66 29.00 8.05
C GLN A 332 -3.56 30.40 7.44
N ALA A 333 -4.42 30.76 6.49
CA ALA A 333 -4.44 32.08 5.89
C ALA A 333 -4.87 33.16 6.90
N ALA A 334 -5.89 32.87 7.72
CA ALA A 334 -6.35 33.75 8.78
C ALA A 334 -5.25 34.00 9.83
N TRP A 335 -4.52 32.95 10.23
CA TRP A 335 -3.39 33.11 11.15
C TRP A 335 -2.23 33.89 10.52
N ARG A 336 -1.92 33.64 9.24
CA ARG A 336 -0.89 34.41 8.53
C ARG A 336 -1.26 35.90 8.46
N LEU A 337 -2.52 36.23 8.15
CA LEU A 337 -3.02 37.61 8.15
C LEU A 337 -2.97 38.25 9.55
N TYR A 338 -3.36 37.50 10.59
CA TYR A 338 -3.24 37.97 11.97
C TYR A 338 -1.78 38.24 12.36
N SER A 339 -0.83 37.42 11.89
CA SER A 339 0.60 37.56 12.18
C SER A 339 1.31 38.68 11.39
N THR A 340 0.65 39.30 10.42
CA THR A 340 1.20 40.42 9.64
C THR A 340 0.98 41.80 10.29
N ASP A 341 0.25 41.86 11.41
CA ASP A 341 0.02 43.10 12.14
C ASP A 341 1.33 43.71 12.68
N GLY A 342 1.66 44.93 12.22
CA GLY A 342 2.86 45.66 12.59
C GLY A 342 2.91 46.05 14.07
N ALA A 343 1.77 46.06 14.76
CA ALA A 343 1.70 46.28 16.20
C ALA A 343 2.22 45.08 17.03
N ARG A 344 2.49 43.92 16.41
CA ARG A 344 2.82 42.66 17.11
C ARG A 344 4.19 42.10 16.71
N PRO A 345 5.30 42.75 17.11
CA PRO A 345 6.66 42.39 16.69
C PRO A 345 7.18 41.03 17.23
N TYR A 346 6.46 40.39 18.16
CA TYR A 346 6.80 39.08 18.71
C TYR A 346 6.43 37.91 17.78
N LEU A 347 5.55 38.12 16.79
CA LEU A 347 5.10 37.11 15.83
C LEU A 347 6.08 36.95 14.65
N ARG A 348 7.34 36.58 14.93
CA ARG A 348 8.42 36.51 13.92
C ARG A 348 8.40 35.27 13.03
N ALA A 349 7.66 34.22 13.40
CA ALA A 349 7.69 32.93 12.70
C ALA A 349 7.28 33.03 11.22
N THR A 350 6.25 33.82 10.91
CA THR A 350 5.79 34.07 9.54
C THR A 350 6.86 34.78 8.72
N TRP A 351 7.46 35.83 9.27
CA TRP A 351 8.49 36.63 8.62
C TRP A 351 9.80 35.85 8.41
N HIS A 352 10.18 34.98 9.35
CA HIS A 352 11.35 34.10 9.20
C HIS A 352 11.24 33.17 7.99
N HIS A 353 10.05 32.66 7.68
CA HIS A 353 9.84 31.83 6.48
C HIS A 353 10.11 32.63 5.20
N TYR A 354 9.56 33.84 5.09
CA TYR A 354 9.77 34.71 3.93
C TYR A 354 11.22 35.19 3.82
N GLN A 355 11.84 35.59 4.94
CA GLN A 355 13.27 35.95 4.99
C GLN A 355 14.19 34.80 4.58
N SER A 356 13.83 33.56 4.94
CA SER A 356 14.58 32.37 4.51
C SER A 356 14.36 31.99 3.05
N SER A 357 13.23 32.42 2.46
CA SER A 357 12.84 32.14 1.07
C SER A 357 13.33 33.19 0.09
N LEU A 358 13.50 34.44 0.55
CA LEU A 358 14.17 35.49 -0.19
C LEU A 358 15.65 35.11 -0.36
N SER A 359 16.09 34.98 -1.61
CA SER A 359 17.52 35.03 -1.93
C SER A 359 18.10 36.31 -1.33
N PRO A 360 19.31 36.30 -0.74
CA PRO A 360 19.88 37.50 -0.15
C PRO A 360 19.91 38.57 -1.24
N LEU A 361 19.01 39.55 -1.14
CA LEU A 361 19.03 40.75 -1.95
C LEU A 361 20.44 41.29 -1.78
N ARG A 362 21.18 41.40 -2.90
CA ARG A 362 22.44 42.13 -2.91
C ARG A 362 22.15 43.45 -2.23
N HIS A 363 22.88 43.76 -1.16
CA HIS A 363 22.90 45.10 -0.58
C HIS A 363 23.10 46.08 -1.74
N VAL A 364 22.03 46.76 -2.15
CA VAL A 364 22.15 48.03 -2.84
C VAL A 364 22.51 48.99 -1.72
N SER A 365 23.80 49.24 -1.58
CA SER A 365 24.31 50.31 -0.73
C SER A 365 23.58 51.60 -1.12
N PRO A 366 23.06 52.39 -0.17
CA PRO A 366 22.66 53.75 -0.51
C PRO A 366 23.89 54.49 -1.09
N PRO A 367 23.73 55.36 -2.11
CA PRO A 367 24.86 56.13 -2.62
C PRO A 367 25.46 56.94 -1.48
N SER A 368 26.78 56.83 -1.27
CA SER A 368 27.48 57.62 -0.25
C SER A 368 27.35 59.10 -0.57
N PRO A 369 27.13 59.99 0.42
CA PRO A 369 27.22 61.42 0.18
C PRO A 369 28.63 61.76 -0.27
N HIS A 370 28.75 62.39 -1.44
CA HIS A 370 30.01 62.97 -1.92
C HIS A 370 30.50 64.01 -0.91
N HIS A 371 31.62 63.72 -0.23
CA HIS A 371 32.41 64.76 0.44
C HIS A 371 33.26 65.48 -0.61
N PRO A 372 33.24 66.82 -0.68
CA PRO A 372 34.19 67.56 -1.52
C PRO A 372 35.61 67.47 -0.92
N PRO A 373 36.67 67.48 -1.76
CA PRO A 373 38.05 67.42 -1.27
C PRO A 373 38.43 68.70 -0.51
N LEU A 374 39.11 68.52 0.63
CA LEU A 374 39.72 69.60 1.42
C LEU A 374 40.89 70.26 0.66
N PRO A 375 41.10 71.58 0.78
CA PRO A 375 42.20 72.28 0.11
C PRO A 375 43.56 72.01 0.79
N HIS A 376 44.61 71.93 -0.03
CA HIS A 376 46.01 71.81 0.40
C HIS A 376 46.47 73.03 1.23
N PRO A 377 47.35 72.85 2.24
CA PRO A 377 47.92 73.97 3.00
C PRO A 377 48.99 74.71 2.19
N PRO A 378 49.17 76.03 2.41
CA PRO A 378 50.14 76.83 1.68
C PRO A 378 51.57 76.58 2.17
N THR A 379 52.48 76.43 1.21
CA THR A 379 53.93 76.43 1.39
C THR A 379 54.38 77.81 1.86
N ILE A 380 54.99 77.91 3.05
CA ILE A 380 55.70 79.12 3.48
C ILE A 380 57.20 78.82 3.37
N THR A 381 57.84 79.52 2.45
CA THR A 381 59.28 79.69 2.32
C THR A 381 59.82 80.57 3.45
N ASN A 382 60.88 80.12 4.10
CA ASN A 382 62.02 80.96 4.50
C ASN A 382 63.26 80.07 4.66
#